data_AF-A0A358IGZ7-F1
#
_entry.id   AF-A0A358IGZ7-F1
#
_cell.length_a   1.000
_cell.length_b   1.000
_cell.length_c   1.000
_cell.angle_alpha   90.00
_cell.angle_beta   90.00
_cell.angle_gamma   90.00
#
_symmetry.space_group_name_H-M   'P 1'
#
loop_
_entity.id
_entity.type
_entity.pdbx_description
1 polymer ?
#
loop_
_entity_poly.entity_id
_entity_poly.type
_entity_poly.pdbx_seq_one_letter_code
_entity_poly.pdbx_strand_id
1 'polypeptide(L)'
;DSWAVDAHKTLNVPYDCGIVLCRDRAALERAFRASAEYFQWSNEREPMRYTPSMSKRARSIELWAVLKTLGREGVVTLIEQLCSHAQNFASQLHERGFAIHNDIVFNQVLVSCDSDKETQRTLAAIQDMGDCWCGASTWHGRSVIRVSVCSWATTSEDIDRSVQSFCAARKIARTSN
;
A
#
# COMPACT_ATOMS: atom_id res chain seq x y z
N ASP A 1 -6.51 -16.75 -15.24
CA ASP A 1 -7.16 -17.82 -14.45
C ASP A 1 -7.39 -17.49 -12.99
N SER A 2 -6.48 -16.74 -12.35
CA SER A 2 -6.62 -16.29 -10.96
C SER A 2 -6.17 -14.83 -10.78
N TRP A 3 -6.57 -14.22 -9.66
CA TRP A 3 -6.13 -12.93 -9.16
C TRP A 3 -5.72 -13.05 -7.68
N ALA A 4 -4.80 -12.22 -7.22
CA ALA A 4 -4.42 -12.08 -5.82
C ALA A 4 -4.47 -10.60 -5.43
N VAL A 5 -5.04 -10.31 -4.25
CA VAL A 5 -5.14 -8.95 -3.70
C VAL A 5 -4.93 -8.99 -2.18
N ASP A 6 -4.36 -7.92 -1.63
CA ASP A 6 -4.06 -7.81 -0.20
C ASP A 6 -5.01 -6.82 0.47
N ALA A 7 -5.99 -7.33 1.21
CA ALA A 7 -6.89 -6.49 1.99
C ALA A 7 -6.15 -5.74 3.12
N HIS A 8 -5.01 -6.28 3.56
CA HIS A 8 -4.13 -5.61 4.51
C HIS A 8 -3.31 -4.44 3.94
N LYS A 9 -3.51 -4.10 2.65
CA LYS A 9 -3.01 -2.88 2.02
C LYS A 9 -4.13 -1.85 1.96
N THR A 10 -4.74 -1.65 0.80
CA THR A 10 -5.72 -0.57 0.56
C THR A 10 -6.93 -0.61 1.48
N LEU A 11 -7.48 -1.81 1.75
CA LEU A 11 -8.68 -1.94 2.59
C LEU A 11 -8.39 -1.78 4.10
N ASN A 12 -7.14 -1.49 4.49
CA ASN A 12 -6.74 -1.22 5.88
C ASN A 12 -7.14 -2.35 6.87
N VAL A 13 -7.29 -3.59 6.40
CA VAL A 13 -7.52 -4.76 7.26
C VAL A 13 -6.23 -5.08 8.02
N PRO A 14 -6.28 -5.51 9.30
CA PRO A 14 -5.07 -5.91 10.02
C PRO A 14 -4.29 -7.03 9.30
N TYR A 15 -2.95 -6.98 9.40
CA TYR A 15 -2.10 -8.07 8.94
C TYR A 15 -2.36 -9.36 9.76
N ASP A 16 -2.31 -10.56 9.19
CA ASP A 16 -2.17 -10.89 7.76
C ASP A 16 -3.54 -11.08 7.07
N CYS A 17 -3.76 -10.46 5.90
CA CYS A 17 -5.00 -10.65 5.14
C CYS A 17 -4.77 -10.56 3.61
N GLY A 18 -4.39 -11.68 3.01
CA GLY A 18 -4.30 -11.86 1.54
C GLY A 18 -5.47 -12.67 1.00
N ILE A 19 -5.95 -12.34 -0.19
CA ILE A 19 -7.09 -12.96 -0.86
C ILE A 19 -6.64 -13.50 -2.22
N VAL A 20 -6.96 -14.76 -2.52
CA VAL A 20 -6.78 -15.36 -3.85
C VAL A 20 -8.15 -15.72 -4.41
N LEU A 21 -8.42 -15.26 -5.63
CA LEU A 21 -9.60 -15.58 -6.41
C LEU A 21 -9.15 -16.45 -7.58
N CYS A 22 -9.69 -17.66 -7.74
CA CYS A 22 -9.36 -18.55 -8.85
C CYS A 22 -10.62 -19.01 -9.57
N ARG A 23 -10.58 -19.00 -10.91
CA ARG A 23 -11.67 -19.49 -11.76
C ARG A 23 -11.79 -21.02 -11.72
N ASP A 24 -10.68 -21.75 -11.82
CA ASP A 24 -10.67 -23.20 -11.67
C ASP A 24 -10.49 -23.57 -10.18
N ARG A 25 -11.64 -23.82 -9.53
CA ARG A 25 -11.69 -24.36 -8.16
C ARG A 25 -10.97 -25.70 -8.05
N ALA A 26 -11.14 -26.58 -9.03
CA ALA A 26 -10.56 -27.92 -9.01
C ALA A 26 -9.03 -27.88 -9.19
N ALA A 27 -8.46 -26.89 -9.89
CA ALA A 27 -7.02 -26.67 -9.92
C ALA A 27 -6.44 -26.37 -8.52
N LEU A 28 -7.07 -25.47 -7.75
CA LEU A 28 -6.65 -25.20 -6.37
C LEU A 28 -6.75 -26.46 -5.50
N GLU A 29 -7.86 -27.19 -5.60
CA GLU A 29 -8.07 -28.42 -4.81
C GLU A 29 -7.09 -29.53 -5.17
N ARG A 30 -6.66 -29.64 -6.44
CA ARG A 30 -5.60 -30.56 -6.87
C ARG A 30 -4.22 -30.11 -6.35
N ALA A 31 -3.91 -28.82 -6.42
CA ALA A 31 -2.62 -28.27 -6.01
C ALA A 31 -2.36 -28.37 -4.50
N PHE A 32 -3.41 -28.24 -3.67
CA PHE A 32 -3.31 -28.35 -2.21
C PHE A 32 -4.00 -29.61 -1.67
N ARG A 33 -3.99 -30.70 -2.44
CA ARG A 33 -4.52 -31.99 -2.00
C ARG A 33 -3.64 -32.59 -0.91
N ALA A 34 -4.16 -32.65 0.31
CA ALA A 34 -3.60 -33.42 1.41
C ALA A 34 -4.41 -34.71 1.63
N SER A 35 -3.78 -35.74 2.19
CA SER A 35 -4.45 -36.99 2.56
C SER A 35 -3.80 -37.60 3.81
N ALA A 36 -4.63 -38.04 4.76
CA ALA A 36 -4.25 -38.83 5.92
C ALA A 36 -5.44 -39.73 6.29
N GLU A 37 -5.18 -40.89 6.90
CA GLU A 37 -6.21 -41.90 7.19
C GLU A 37 -7.31 -41.40 8.12
N TYR A 38 -7.00 -40.43 8.99
CA TYR A 38 -7.93 -39.82 9.93
C TYR A 38 -8.73 -38.63 9.34
N PHE A 39 -8.51 -38.24 8.08
CA PHE A 39 -9.27 -37.15 7.46
C PHE A 39 -10.68 -37.61 7.08
N GLN A 40 -11.67 -37.13 7.83
CA GLN A 40 -13.07 -37.21 7.47
C GLN A 40 -13.43 -36.03 6.58
N TRP A 41 -13.80 -36.30 5.33
CA TRP A 41 -14.15 -35.27 4.35
C TRP A 41 -15.65 -35.02 4.33
N SER A 42 -16.05 -33.75 4.40
CA SER A 42 -17.43 -33.31 4.19
C SER A 42 -17.67 -32.85 2.74
N ASN A 43 -18.93 -32.60 2.40
CA ASN A 43 -19.30 -31.90 1.16
C ASN A 43 -19.10 -30.37 1.26
N GLU A 44 -18.73 -29.86 2.45
CA GLU A 44 -18.54 -28.44 2.70
C GLU A 44 -17.18 -27.92 2.19
N ARG A 45 -17.01 -26.59 2.24
CA ARG A 45 -15.76 -25.94 1.80
C ARG A 45 -14.64 -26.06 2.84
N GLU A 46 -13.84 -27.13 2.72
CA GLU A 46 -12.66 -27.37 3.56
C GLU A 46 -11.48 -26.40 3.27
N PRO A 47 -11.12 -25.45 4.17
CA PRO A 47 -10.13 -24.41 3.89
C PRO A 47 -8.71 -24.93 3.61
N MET A 48 -8.39 -26.15 4.03
CA MET A 48 -7.12 -26.84 3.75
C MET A 48 -6.88 -27.07 2.25
N ARG A 49 -7.94 -27.30 1.47
CA ARG A 49 -7.86 -27.64 0.04
C ARG A 49 -7.56 -26.45 -0.89
N TYR A 50 -7.28 -25.25 -0.37
CA TYR A 50 -7.15 -24.02 -1.18
C TYR A 50 -5.94 -23.13 -0.86
N THR A 51 -5.00 -23.57 -0.04
CA THR A 51 -4.53 -22.83 1.15
C THR A 51 -3.36 -23.57 1.83
N PRO A 52 -2.05 -23.43 1.51
CA PRO A 52 -1.00 -24.40 1.88
C PRO A 52 -0.99 -24.95 3.30
N SER A 53 -1.29 -24.13 4.31
CA SER A 53 -1.33 -24.54 5.72
C SER A 53 -2.49 -25.51 5.99
N MET A 54 -2.34 -26.44 6.93
CA MET A 54 -3.48 -27.23 7.42
C MET A 54 -4.31 -26.40 8.40
N SER A 55 -3.79 -26.19 9.62
CA SER A 55 -4.37 -25.31 10.64
C SER A 55 -4.34 -23.84 10.23
N LYS A 56 -5.43 -23.11 10.49
CA LYS A 56 -5.58 -21.68 10.13
C LYS A 56 -6.39 -20.90 11.15
N ARG A 57 -5.99 -19.66 11.41
CA ARG A 57 -6.81 -18.66 12.10
C ARG A 57 -7.95 -18.18 11.17
N ALA A 58 -9.05 -17.72 11.75
CA ALA A 58 -10.26 -17.31 11.02
C ALA A 58 -10.14 -15.90 10.40
N ARG A 59 -9.10 -15.65 9.57
CA ARG A 59 -8.76 -14.35 8.92
C ARG A 59 -9.91 -13.65 8.18
N SER A 60 -10.95 -14.40 7.84
CA SER A 60 -12.15 -13.90 7.19
C SER A 60 -13.04 -13.07 8.12
N ILE A 61 -12.90 -13.19 9.45
CA ILE A 61 -13.71 -12.44 10.42
C ILE A 61 -13.32 -10.96 10.39
N GLU A 62 -12.04 -10.64 10.41
CA GLU A 62 -11.55 -9.25 10.36
C GLU A 62 -11.87 -8.60 9.01
N LEU A 63 -11.67 -9.34 7.91
CA LEU A 63 -12.07 -8.89 6.58
C LEU A 63 -13.58 -8.63 6.49
N TRP A 64 -14.41 -9.54 7.01
CA TRP A 64 -15.86 -9.38 7.04
C TRP A 64 -16.27 -8.18 7.89
N ALA A 65 -15.66 -8.00 9.07
CA ALA A 65 -15.98 -6.88 9.96
C ALA A 65 -15.66 -5.53 9.30
N VAL A 66 -14.49 -5.38 8.67
CA VAL A 66 -14.12 -4.15 7.95
C VAL A 66 -15.08 -3.87 6.79
N LEU A 67 -15.34 -4.87 5.93
CA LEU A 67 -16.27 -4.71 4.80
C LEU A 67 -17.72 -4.46 5.25
N LYS A 68 -18.15 -5.05 6.37
CA LYS A 68 -19.49 -4.87 6.92
C LYS A 68 -19.69 -3.50 7.55
N THR A 69 -18.66 -2.95 8.19
CA THR A 69 -18.66 -1.60 8.77
C THR A 69 -18.57 -0.51 7.71
N LEU A 70 -17.67 -0.64 6.74
CA LEU A 70 -17.53 0.34 5.64
C LEU A 70 -18.71 0.28 4.66
N GLY A 71 -19.26 -0.91 4.43
CA GLY A 71 -20.19 -1.13 3.32
C GLY A 71 -19.56 -0.86 1.96
N ARG A 72 -20.40 -0.70 0.93
CA ARG A 72 -19.92 -0.34 -0.42
C ARG A 72 -19.36 1.09 -0.43
N GLU A 73 -20.13 2.05 0.04
CA GLU A 73 -19.79 3.46 -0.06
C GLU A 73 -18.55 3.82 0.77
N GLY A 74 -18.39 3.28 1.98
CA GLY A 74 -17.18 3.52 2.77
C GLY A 74 -15.90 2.95 2.14
N VAL A 75 -15.98 1.86 1.38
CA VAL A 75 -14.84 1.35 0.59
C VAL A 75 -14.55 2.25 -0.61
N VAL A 76 -15.58 2.78 -1.27
CA VAL A 76 -15.43 3.77 -2.36
C VAL A 76 -14.76 5.04 -1.82
N THR A 77 -15.32 5.64 -0.77
CA THR A 77 -14.77 6.85 -0.12
C THR A 77 -13.34 6.66 0.34
N LEU A 78 -13.00 5.52 0.98
CA LEU A 78 -11.62 5.22 1.37
C LEU A 78 -10.68 5.25 0.16
N ILE A 79 -11.03 4.56 -0.93
CA ILE A 79 -10.18 4.52 -2.13
C ILE A 79 -10.05 5.90 -2.78
N GLU A 80 -11.15 6.63 -2.92
CA GLU A 80 -11.18 7.98 -3.50
C GLU A 80 -10.35 8.99 -2.68
N GLN A 81 -10.41 8.91 -1.34
CA GLN A 81 -9.59 9.74 -0.45
C GLN A 81 -8.09 9.46 -0.62
N LEU A 82 -7.67 8.18 -0.64
CA LEU A 82 -6.26 7.83 -0.83
C LEU A 82 -5.72 8.31 -2.20
N CYS A 83 -6.55 8.25 -3.25
CA CYS A 83 -6.21 8.77 -4.58
C CYS A 83 -6.13 10.31 -4.58
N SER A 84 -7.16 10.99 -4.05
CA SER A 84 -7.25 12.45 -3.99
C SER A 84 -6.10 13.07 -3.19
N HIS A 85 -5.76 12.47 -2.05
CA HIS A 85 -4.63 12.91 -1.23
C HIS A 85 -3.28 12.70 -1.92
N ALA A 86 -3.08 11.60 -2.65
CA ALA A 86 -1.88 11.40 -3.46
C ALA A 86 -1.77 12.40 -4.62
N GLN A 87 -2.89 12.74 -5.27
CA GLN A 87 -2.96 13.73 -6.35
C GLN A 87 -2.63 15.14 -5.83
N ASN A 88 -3.23 15.54 -4.70
CA ASN A 88 -2.95 16.80 -4.03
C ASN A 88 -1.46 16.90 -3.63
N PHE A 89 -0.93 15.88 -2.96
CA PHE A 89 0.47 15.82 -2.55
C PHE A 89 1.43 15.98 -3.75
N ALA A 90 1.15 15.31 -4.87
CA ALA A 90 1.94 15.41 -6.09
C ALA A 90 1.86 16.80 -6.73
N SER A 91 0.67 17.40 -6.85
CA SER A 91 0.49 18.76 -7.40
C SER A 91 1.28 19.78 -6.59
N GLN A 92 1.11 19.74 -5.27
CA GLN A 92 1.78 20.68 -4.37
C GLN A 92 3.31 20.57 -4.40
N LEU A 93 3.86 19.36 -4.51
CA LEU A 93 5.31 19.18 -4.70
C LEU A 93 5.76 19.65 -6.08
N HIS A 94 4.97 19.41 -7.14
CA HIS A 94 5.29 19.88 -8.48
C HIS A 94 5.35 21.42 -8.57
N GLU A 95 4.34 22.10 -8.02
CA GLU A 95 4.28 23.57 -7.90
C GLU A 95 5.51 24.15 -7.15
N ARG A 96 6.07 23.37 -6.22
CA ARG A 96 7.26 23.73 -5.43
C ARG A 96 8.57 23.27 -6.10
N GLY A 97 8.53 22.88 -7.38
CA GLY A 97 9.70 22.54 -8.18
C GLY A 97 10.32 21.18 -7.84
N PHE A 98 9.53 20.21 -7.40
CA PHE A 98 9.94 18.80 -7.40
C PHE A 98 9.50 18.12 -8.70
N ALA A 99 10.27 17.13 -9.17
CA ALA A 99 9.91 16.33 -10.34
C ALA A 99 9.04 15.14 -9.94
N ILE A 100 7.84 15.01 -10.50
CA ILE A 100 6.94 13.87 -10.34
C ILE A 100 7.11 12.94 -11.55
N HIS A 101 7.28 11.63 -11.33
CA HIS A 101 7.72 10.68 -12.35
C HIS A 101 6.66 9.68 -12.82
N ASN A 102 5.45 9.72 -12.27
CA ASN A 102 4.35 8.84 -12.64
C ASN A 102 3.01 9.59 -12.66
N ASP A 103 2.07 9.09 -13.47
CA ASP A 103 0.68 9.49 -13.38
C ASP A 103 0.08 9.03 -12.05
N ILE A 104 -0.64 9.91 -11.37
CA ILE A 104 -1.26 9.60 -10.06
C ILE A 104 -2.65 8.98 -10.29
N VAL A 105 -2.62 7.73 -10.77
CA VAL A 105 -3.81 6.89 -11.02
C VAL A 105 -4.28 6.12 -9.77
N PHE A 106 -3.53 6.21 -8.68
CA PHE A 106 -3.82 5.55 -7.40
C PHE A 106 -3.07 6.29 -6.25
N ASN A 107 -2.76 5.61 -5.16
CA ASN A 107 -2.20 6.19 -3.94
C ASN A 107 -0.64 6.33 -3.90
N GLN A 108 0.02 6.37 -5.06
CA GLN A 108 1.48 6.29 -5.19
C GLN A 108 2.06 7.53 -5.88
N VAL A 109 3.11 8.11 -5.28
CA VAL A 109 3.85 9.24 -5.86
C VAL A 109 5.35 8.90 -5.88
N LEU A 110 5.97 8.99 -7.05
CA LEU A 110 7.42 8.93 -7.25
C LEU A 110 7.94 10.35 -7.50
N VAL A 111 8.79 10.85 -6.61
CA VAL A 111 9.26 12.24 -6.63
C VAL A 111 10.78 12.33 -6.50
N SER A 112 11.41 13.28 -7.20
CA SER A 112 12.84 13.59 -7.04
C SER A 112 13.10 15.09 -6.92
N CYS A 113 14.31 15.41 -6.46
CA CYS A 113 14.92 16.73 -6.55
C CYS A 113 15.76 16.83 -7.84
N ASP A 114 16.53 17.92 -7.98
CA ASP A 114 17.32 18.24 -9.19
C ASP A 114 18.47 17.24 -9.48
N SER A 115 18.90 16.47 -8.46
CA SER A 115 19.91 15.42 -8.60
C SER A 115 19.66 14.24 -7.68
N ASP A 116 20.24 13.08 -8.00
CA ASP A 116 20.21 11.88 -7.16
C ASP A 116 20.77 12.14 -5.75
N LYS A 117 21.92 12.83 -5.65
CA LYS A 117 22.56 13.17 -4.37
C LYS A 117 21.67 14.07 -3.51
N GLU A 118 20.99 15.05 -4.12
CA GLU A 118 20.04 15.90 -3.41
C GLU A 118 18.79 15.12 -2.99
N THR A 119 18.28 14.24 -3.85
CA THR A 119 17.10 13.41 -3.57
C THR A 119 17.35 12.47 -2.39
N GLN A 120 18.51 11.80 -2.36
CA GLN A 120 18.92 10.92 -1.26
C GLN A 120 19.11 11.67 0.06
N ARG A 121 19.75 12.85 0.04
CA ARG A 121 19.88 13.72 1.23
C ARG A 121 18.55 14.27 1.71
N THR A 122 17.66 14.64 0.79
CA THR A 122 16.30 15.11 1.11
C THR A 122 15.50 14.00 1.77
N LEU A 123 15.59 12.76 1.28
CA LEU A 123 14.96 11.62 1.92
C LEU A 123 15.46 11.37 3.35
N ALA A 124 16.78 11.40 3.56
CA ALA A 124 17.36 11.24 4.89
C ALA A 124 16.84 12.33 5.85
N ALA A 125 16.84 13.60 5.43
CA ALA A 125 16.31 14.69 6.23
C ALA A 125 14.80 14.56 6.53
N ILE A 126 13.97 14.05 5.60
CA ILE A 126 12.55 13.74 5.88
C ILE A 126 12.44 12.68 6.97
N GLN A 127 13.21 11.60 6.87
CA GLN A 127 13.19 10.49 7.83
C GLN A 127 13.70 10.91 9.21
N ASP A 128 14.72 11.78 9.27
CA ASP A 128 15.26 12.33 10.52
C ASP A 128 14.30 13.32 11.21
N MET A 129 13.54 14.11 10.44
CA MET A 129 12.53 15.05 11.00
C MET A 129 11.28 14.34 11.52
N GLY A 130 10.89 13.21 10.92
CA GLY A 130 9.82 12.35 11.43
C GLY A 130 8.38 12.84 11.25
N ASP A 131 8.14 13.99 10.61
CA ASP A 131 6.77 14.49 10.31
C ASP A 131 5.94 13.50 9.48
N CYS A 132 6.62 12.78 8.59
CA CYS A 132 6.10 11.75 7.71
C CYS A 132 7.21 10.74 7.40
N TRP A 133 6.85 9.54 6.93
CA TRP A 133 7.84 8.53 6.51
C TRP A 133 7.60 8.09 5.06
N CYS A 134 8.66 8.03 4.28
CA CYS A 134 8.67 7.57 2.90
C CYS A 134 9.95 6.77 2.60
N GLY A 135 9.94 6.01 1.50
CA GLY A 135 11.02 5.08 1.16
C GLY A 135 11.87 5.55 -0.04
N ALA A 136 13.11 5.07 -0.11
CA ALA A 136 13.92 5.17 -1.31
C ALA A 136 13.41 4.22 -2.40
N SER A 137 13.59 4.59 -3.66
CA SER A 137 13.41 3.71 -4.82
C SER A 137 14.26 4.20 -6.00
N THR A 138 14.25 3.44 -7.09
CA THR A 138 14.94 3.79 -8.34
C THR A 138 13.95 3.75 -9.50
N TRP A 139 13.94 4.79 -10.34
CA TRP A 139 13.10 4.89 -11.53
C TRP A 139 13.95 5.27 -12.74
N HIS A 140 13.94 4.44 -13.79
CA HIS A 140 14.81 4.58 -14.97
C HIS A 140 16.28 4.92 -14.66
N GLY A 141 16.85 4.28 -13.62
CA GLY A 141 18.23 4.48 -13.20
C GLY A 141 18.49 5.76 -12.37
N ARG A 142 17.45 6.53 -12.03
CA ARG A 142 17.54 7.71 -11.14
C ARG A 142 16.98 7.40 -9.76
N SER A 143 17.55 8.03 -8.74
CA SER A 143 17.06 7.96 -7.36
C SER A 143 15.74 8.73 -7.23
N VAL A 144 14.71 8.09 -6.68
CA VAL A 144 13.43 8.72 -6.38
C VAL A 144 12.98 8.39 -4.96
N ILE A 145 12.20 9.29 -4.38
CA ILE A 145 11.46 9.06 -3.15
C ILE A 145 10.10 8.47 -3.55
N ARG A 146 9.74 7.33 -2.95
CA ARG A 146 8.44 6.70 -3.12
C ARG A 146 7.56 6.98 -1.91
N VAL A 147 6.47 7.71 -2.14
CA VAL A 147 5.42 8.00 -1.16
C VAL A 147 4.22 7.10 -1.43
N SER A 148 3.59 6.62 -0.35
CA SER A 148 2.37 5.81 -0.38
C SER A 148 1.37 6.38 0.60
N VAL A 149 0.29 6.99 0.11
CA VAL A 149 -0.81 7.43 0.98
C VAL A 149 -1.66 6.20 1.30
N CYS A 150 -1.53 5.65 2.51
CA CYS A 150 -2.08 4.33 2.84
C CYS A 150 -3.07 4.29 4.01
N SER A 151 -2.96 5.23 4.95
CA SER A 151 -3.80 5.26 6.14
C SER A 151 -5.17 5.86 5.83
N TRP A 152 -6.23 5.21 6.29
CA TRP A 152 -7.59 5.76 6.29
C TRP A 152 -7.74 7.03 7.15
N ALA A 153 -6.79 7.27 8.07
CA ALA A 153 -6.83 8.39 9.01
C ALA A 153 -6.00 9.61 8.56
N THR A 154 -5.31 9.56 7.42
CA THR A 154 -4.56 10.71 6.87
C THR A 154 -5.54 11.80 6.42
N THR A 155 -5.33 13.03 6.87
CA THR A 155 -6.18 14.18 6.49
C THR A 155 -5.51 15.10 5.45
N SER A 156 -6.24 16.12 4.97
CA SER A 156 -5.68 17.22 4.18
C SER A 156 -4.52 17.92 4.87
N GLU A 157 -4.61 18.12 6.18
CA GLU A 157 -3.61 18.83 6.98
C GLU A 157 -2.32 17.99 7.13
N ASP A 158 -2.44 16.66 7.20
CA ASP A 158 -1.28 15.76 7.15
C ASP A 158 -0.58 15.80 5.79
N ILE A 159 -1.33 15.92 4.69
CA ILE A 159 -0.77 16.10 3.34
C ILE A 159 -0.01 17.42 3.25
N ASP A 160 -0.61 18.52 3.70
CA ASP A 160 0.04 19.83 3.73
C ASP A 160 1.29 19.84 4.62
N ARG A 161 1.22 19.25 5.83
CA ARG A 161 2.39 19.10 6.73
C ARG A 161 3.50 18.30 6.06
N SER A 162 3.17 17.19 5.39
CA SER A 162 4.13 16.35 4.68
C SER A 162 4.80 17.10 3.52
N VAL A 163 4.04 17.89 2.74
CA VAL A 163 4.58 18.76 1.68
C VAL A 163 5.56 19.78 2.25
N GLN A 164 5.24 20.42 3.38
CA GLN A 164 6.15 21.38 4.03
C GLN A 164 7.42 20.69 4.55
N SER A 165 7.30 19.48 5.10
CA SER A 165 8.44 18.67 5.54
C SER A 165 9.39 18.35 4.39
N PHE A 166 8.88 17.94 3.21
CA PHE A 166 9.69 17.78 1.99
C PHE A 166 10.44 19.07 1.61
N CYS A 167 9.78 20.23 1.74
CA CYS A 167 10.39 21.53 1.42
C CYS A 167 11.47 21.96 2.42
N ALA A 168 11.28 21.66 3.70
CA ALA A 168 12.28 21.88 4.74
C ALA A 168 13.50 20.94 4.52
N ALA A 169 13.25 19.66 4.30
CA ALA A 169 14.26 18.65 4.02
C ALA A 169 15.14 19.01 2.81
N ARG A 170 14.54 19.46 1.71
CA ARG A 170 15.29 19.87 0.50
C ARG A 170 16.17 21.09 0.77
N LYS A 171 15.75 22.04 1.62
CA LYS A 171 16.59 23.16 2.06
C LYS A 171 17.80 22.65 2.86
N ILE A 172 17.57 21.77 3.84
CA ILE A 172 18.64 21.13 4.64
C ILE A 172 19.64 20.42 3.73
N ALA A 173 19.15 19.57 2.82
CA ALA A 173 19.96 18.80 1.87
C ALA A 173 20.88 19.65 0.96
N ARG A 174 20.44 20.87 0.63
CA ARG A 174 21.21 21.87 -0.14
C ARG A 174 22.24 22.62 0.73
N THR A 175 21.95 22.85 2.01
CA THR A 175 22.89 23.52 2.94
C THR A 175 24.00 22.60 3.47
N SER A 176 23.79 21.28 3.54
CA SER A 176 24.78 20.30 4.03
C SER A 176 25.81 19.90 2.94
N ASN A 177 26.36 20.86 2.20
CA ASN A 177 27.21 20.61 1.03
C ASN A 177 28.66 21.07 1.25
#